data_AF-G8XPD8-F1
#
_entry.id   AF-G8XPD8-F1
#
_cell.length_a   1.000
_cell.length_b   1.000
_cell.length_c   1.000
_cell.angle_alpha   90.00
_cell.angle_beta   90.00
_cell.angle_gamma   90.00
#
_symmetry.space_group_name_H-M   'P 1'
#
loop_
_entity.id
_entity.type
_entity.pdbx_description
1 polymer ?
#
loop_
_entity_poly.entity_id
_entity_poly.type
_entity_poly.pdbx_seq_one_letter_code
_entity_poly.pdbx_strand_id
1 'polypeptide(L)'
;MESQQINEEIELDELKSEVPVIPIGDTGKVGVLPQEGNMESQQISEKTELDQVKSEEPAPNKIKIKRKQIVEKIELDQLIELDELKLKFEVPVISIGDTVKVGVLIQEGNKQRVQPYEGTVIAQHRAGMNSTITVRRIFQGVGVERVFTLHSPSLKNIEITRRAKVRKAKLYYLRDRVGKATRLKQKNIINN
;
A
#
# COMPACT_ATOMS: atom_id res chain seq x y z
N MET A 1 -17.93 45.25 -54.97
CA MET A 1 -18.20 43.88 -55.42
C MET A 1 -16.99 43.04 -55.07
N GLU A 2 -17.00 42.06 -54.21
CA GLU A 2 -17.95 41.62 -53.18
C GLU A 2 -17.22 40.54 -52.40
N SER A 3 -17.51 40.51 -51.10
CA SER A 3 -17.19 39.51 -50.10
C SER A 3 -17.58 38.06 -50.47
N GLN A 4 -16.93 37.10 -49.79
CA GLN A 4 -17.40 35.80 -49.24
C GLN A 4 -16.22 34.80 -49.33
N GLN A 5 -15.53 34.35 -48.26
CA GLN A 5 -15.91 33.73 -46.98
C GLN A 5 -16.51 32.33 -47.15
N ILE A 6 -15.72 31.29 -46.84
CA ILE A 6 -16.18 29.95 -46.45
C ILE A 6 -15.26 29.43 -45.32
N ASN A 7 -15.88 29.05 -44.21
CA ASN A 7 -15.31 28.41 -43.02
C ASN A 7 -15.32 26.89 -43.19
N GLU A 8 -14.43 26.18 -42.50
CA GLU A 8 -14.73 24.88 -41.87
C GLU A 8 -13.75 24.60 -40.72
N GLU A 9 -14.30 24.48 -39.51
CA GLU A 9 -13.65 24.06 -38.26
C GLU A 9 -13.36 22.55 -38.28
N ILE A 10 -12.20 22.12 -37.77
CA ILE A 10 -12.06 20.82 -37.10
C ILE A 10 -11.12 20.95 -35.88
N GLU A 11 -11.68 20.54 -34.76
CA GLU A 11 -11.22 20.42 -33.38
C GLU A 11 -10.07 19.39 -33.21
N LEU A 12 -9.04 19.74 -32.44
CA LEU A 12 -7.98 18.81 -32.02
C LEU A 12 -7.81 18.88 -30.50
N ASP A 13 -8.53 18.01 -29.81
CA ASP A 13 -8.41 17.76 -28.39
C ASP A 13 -7.08 17.08 -28.03
N GLU A 14 -6.35 17.77 -27.16
CA GLU A 14 -5.67 17.29 -25.95
C GLU A 14 -5.05 15.88 -25.92
N LEU A 15 -3.71 15.83 -26.00
CA LEU A 15 -2.90 14.80 -25.33
C LEU A 15 -1.46 15.32 -25.10
N LYS A 16 -1.27 16.13 -24.06
CA LYS A 16 0.04 16.34 -23.43
C LYS A 16 -0.10 16.15 -21.92
N SER A 17 0.42 15.02 -21.46
CA SER A 17 0.55 14.65 -20.06
C SER A 17 1.73 15.41 -19.46
N GLU A 18 1.45 16.53 -18.80
CA GLU A 18 2.40 17.15 -17.87
C GLU A 18 2.25 16.50 -16.48
N VAL A 19 3.37 16.03 -15.95
CA VAL A 19 3.48 15.44 -14.61
C VAL A 19 3.56 16.58 -13.58
N PRO A 20 2.66 16.69 -12.60
CA PRO A 20 2.80 17.72 -11.57
C PRO A 20 3.88 17.34 -10.56
N VAL A 21 4.88 18.21 -10.43
CA VAL A 21 5.89 18.24 -9.36
C VAL A 21 5.22 18.74 -8.08
N ILE A 22 5.36 18.00 -6.97
CA ILE A 22 4.85 18.41 -5.65
C ILE A 22 5.99 19.12 -4.88
N PRO A 23 5.84 20.41 -4.50
CA PRO A 23 6.82 21.07 -3.65
C PRO A 23 6.67 20.63 -2.18
N ILE A 24 7.82 20.45 -1.53
CA ILE A 24 7.98 20.12 -0.11
C ILE A 24 7.68 21.37 0.71
N GLY A 25 6.84 21.22 1.74
CA GLY A 25 6.45 22.31 2.63
C GLY A 25 7.63 22.89 3.40
N ASP A 26 7.76 24.22 3.35
CA ASP A 26 8.63 24.98 4.22
C ASP A 26 7.83 25.61 5.36
N THR A 27 8.46 25.58 6.53
CA THR A 27 7.97 26.02 7.82
C THR A 27 8.09 27.53 7.96
N GLY A 28 7.03 28.20 8.44
CA GLY A 28 7.22 29.44 9.21
C GLY A 28 6.35 30.64 8.84
N LYS A 29 5.56 31.06 9.84
CA LYS A 29 5.46 32.43 10.38
C LYS A 29 4.93 33.59 9.50
N VAL A 30 3.89 34.22 10.08
CA VAL A 30 3.64 35.67 10.29
C VAL A 30 2.71 36.40 9.30
N GLY A 31 1.62 36.94 9.89
CA GLY A 31 0.92 38.17 9.47
C GLY A 31 -0.22 37.95 8.46
N VAL A 32 -1.32 38.70 8.40
CA VAL A 32 -1.81 39.94 9.05
C VAL A 32 -3.35 39.97 8.81
N LEU A 33 -4.13 40.56 9.72
CA LEU A 33 -5.58 40.81 9.57
C LEU A 33 -5.91 41.82 8.44
N PRO A 34 -7.10 41.73 7.83
CA PRO A 34 -7.94 42.93 7.70
C PRO A 34 -9.41 42.63 8.07
N GLN A 35 -9.97 43.29 9.10
CA GLN A 35 -10.75 44.54 9.04
C GLN A 35 -12.03 44.41 8.20
N GLU A 36 -13.15 44.29 8.93
CA GLU A 36 -14.52 44.22 8.44
C GLU A 36 -14.99 45.60 7.95
N GLY A 37 -15.63 45.61 6.77
CA GLY A 37 -16.40 46.72 6.25
C GLY A 37 -17.89 46.45 6.39
N ASN A 38 -18.54 47.34 7.13
CA ASN A 38 -19.97 47.40 7.46
C ASN A 38 -20.83 47.74 6.22
N MET A 39 -22.11 47.33 6.18
CA MET A 39 -23.25 48.16 5.70
C MET A 39 -24.59 47.42 5.91
N GLU A 40 -25.38 48.02 6.80
CA GLU A 40 -26.84 48.20 6.80
C GLU A 40 -27.86 47.16 7.34
N SER A 41 -28.48 47.68 8.38
CA SER A 41 -29.63 47.37 9.23
C SER A 41 -31.00 47.35 8.56
N GLN A 42 -31.91 46.54 9.11
CA GLN A 42 -33.29 46.95 9.38
C GLN A 42 -33.71 46.51 10.79
N GLN A 43 -34.20 47.47 11.58
CA GLN A 43 -34.77 47.35 12.92
C GLN A 43 -36.22 46.83 12.89
N ILE A 44 -36.69 46.20 13.97
CA ILE A 44 -37.85 46.64 14.77
C ILE A 44 -37.83 45.93 16.15
N SER A 45 -38.11 46.75 17.17
CA SER A 45 -38.36 46.57 18.62
C SER A 45 -39.39 45.47 18.97
N GLU A 46 -39.60 44.95 20.20
CA GLU A 46 -39.35 45.40 21.57
C GLU A 46 -39.52 44.20 22.54
N LYS A 47 -39.05 44.35 23.77
CA LYS A 47 -38.94 43.36 24.87
C LYS A 47 -40.34 42.87 25.32
N THR A 48 -40.50 41.68 25.92
CA THR A 48 -40.49 41.47 27.39
C THR A 48 -40.70 39.97 27.75
N GLU A 49 -40.14 39.56 28.90
CA GLU A 49 -40.43 38.38 29.75
C GLU A 49 -39.70 37.03 29.55
N LEU A 50 -38.79 36.77 30.50
CA LEU A 50 -38.38 35.46 30.99
C LEU A 50 -39.56 34.78 31.71
N ASP A 51 -39.85 33.50 31.40
CA ASP A 51 -39.96 32.44 32.44
C ASP A 51 -40.09 31.01 31.84
N GLN A 52 -39.14 30.15 32.23
CA GLN A 52 -39.20 28.71 32.54
C GLN A 52 -40.09 27.73 31.73
N VAL A 53 -39.45 26.76 31.03
CA VAL A 53 -39.82 25.31 31.08
C VAL A 53 -38.56 24.44 30.89
N LYS A 54 -38.36 23.48 31.81
CA LYS A 54 -37.34 22.42 31.82
C LYS A 54 -37.51 21.41 30.68
N SER A 55 -36.39 20.92 30.12
CA SER A 55 -36.26 19.52 29.70
C SER A 55 -34.89 18.99 30.13
N GLU A 56 -34.92 17.89 30.89
CA GLU A 56 -33.76 17.19 31.40
C GLU A 56 -33.04 16.45 30.26
N GLU A 57 -31.74 16.69 30.08
CA GLU A 57 -30.92 15.81 29.25
C GLU A 57 -30.74 14.46 29.97
N PRO A 58 -31.12 13.31 29.37
CA PRO A 58 -30.90 12.02 30.00
C PRO A 58 -29.40 11.68 30.04
N ALA A 59 -28.89 11.40 31.24
CA ALA A 59 -27.50 11.03 31.47
C ALA A 59 -27.09 9.77 30.66
N PRO A 60 -25.89 9.75 30.05
CA PRO A 60 -25.44 8.58 29.29
C PRO A 60 -25.20 7.38 30.21
N ASN A 61 -25.86 6.28 29.88
CA ASN A 61 -25.81 4.98 30.56
C ASN A 61 -24.35 4.46 30.63
N LYS A 62 -23.73 4.47 31.82
CA LYS A 62 -22.40 3.88 32.04
C LYS A 62 -22.50 2.36 32.10
N ILE A 63 -22.35 1.71 30.95
CA ILE A 63 -22.13 0.26 30.88
C ILE A 63 -20.76 -0.04 31.53
N LYS A 64 -20.75 -0.56 32.75
CA LYS A 64 -19.53 -1.02 33.46
C LYS A 64 -19.03 -2.33 32.87
N ILE A 65 -18.45 -2.28 31.67
CA ILE A 65 -17.71 -3.43 31.15
C ILE A 65 -16.36 -3.48 31.88
N LYS A 66 -16.09 -4.57 32.59
CA LYS A 66 -14.82 -4.75 33.33
C LYS A 66 -13.67 -4.75 32.32
N ARG A 67 -12.73 -3.80 32.44
CA ARG A 67 -11.55 -3.67 31.55
C ARG A 67 -10.84 -5.00 31.27
N LYS A 68 -10.75 -5.89 32.26
CA LYS A 68 -10.15 -7.23 32.11
C LYS A 68 -10.85 -8.09 31.04
N GLN A 69 -12.18 -8.06 30.99
CA GLN A 69 -12.95 -8.82 29.99
C GLN A 69 -12.81 -8.23 28.58
N ILE A 70 -12.62 -6.92 28.46
CA ILE A 70 -12.35 -6.28 27.17
C ILE A 70 -10.96 -6.70 26.65
N VAL A 71 -9.95 -6.70 27.52
CA VAL A 71 -8.58 -7.11 27.14
C VAL A 71 -8.53 -8.57 26.72
N GLU A 72 -9.11 -9.49 27.52
CA GLU A 72 -9.17 -10.93 27.17
C GLU A 72 -9.94 -11.17 25.86
N LYS A 73 -11.02 -10.43 25.61
CA LYS A 73 -11.79 -10.54 24.37
C LYS A 73 -11.02 -9.99 23.17
N ILE A 74 -10.32 -8.87 23.32
CA ILE A 74 -9.45 -8.31 22.27
C ILE A 74 -8.31 -9.29 21.95
N GLU A 75 -7.68 -9.90 22.96
CA GLU A 75 -6.63 -10.91 22.75
C GLU A 75 -7.18 -12.13 21.99
N LEU A 76 -8.38 -12.60 22.35
CA LEU A 76 -9.03 -13.73 21.69
C LEU A 76 -9.44 -13.42 20.25
N ASP A 77 -10.03 -12.24 20.00
CA ASP A 77 -10.43 -11.81 18.66
C ASP A 77 -9.21 -11.63 17.74
N GLN A 78 -8.09 -11.10 18.27
CA GLN A 78 -6.82 -11.01 17.54
C GLN A 78 -6.25 -12.40 17.20
N LEU A 79 -6.31 -13.35 18.14
CA LEU A 79 -5.86 -14.73 17.92
C LEU A 79 -6.68 -15.43 16.83
N ILE A 80 -8.00 -15.27 16.85
CA ILE A 80 -8.92 -15.84 15.85
C ILE A 80 -8.64 -15.23 14.47
N GLU A 81 -8.48 -13.91 14.38
CA GLU A 81 -8.17 -13.23 13.12
C GLU A 81 -6.82 -13.69 12.53
N LEU A 82 -5.81 -13.89 13.39
CA LEU A 82 -4.53 -14.46 13.01
C LEU A 82 -4.65 -15.90 12.50
N ASP A 83 -5.52 -16.73 13.09
CA ASP A 83 -5.75 -18.10 12.64
C ASP A 83 -6.53 -18.18 11.33
N GLU A 84 -7.51 -17.30 11.12
CA GLU A 84 -8.24 -17.18 9.86
C GLU A 84 -7.34 -16.73 8.70
N LEU A 85 -6.37 -15.84 8.97
CA LEU A 85 -5.36 -15.42 7.99
C LEU A 85 -4.40 -16.57 7.62
N LYS A 86 -4.08 -17.46 8.56
CA LYS A 86 -3.22 -18.64 8.31
C LYS A 86 -3.86 -19.65 7.37
N LEU A 87 -5.20 -19.78 7.39
CA LEU A 87 -5.93 -20.79 6.60
C LEU A 87 -6.05 -20.47 5.10
N LYS A 88 -5.81 -19.22 4.67
CA LYS A 88 -6.08 -18.80 3.28
C LYS A 88 -4.89 -18.88 2.32
N PHE A 89 -3.66 -19.07 2.79
CA PHE A 89 -2.47 -18.97 1.94
C PHE A 89 -1.53 -20.16 2.06
N GLU A 90 -1.65 -21.12 1.15
CA GLU A 90 -0.67 -22.19 0.99
C GLU A 90 0.59 -21.66 0.29
N VAL A 91 1.68 -21.57 1.05
CA VAL A 91 2.98 -21.18 0.52
C VAL A 91 3.61 -22.38 -0.19
N PRO A 92 4.00 -22.27 -1.48
CA PRO A 92 4.67 -23.37 -2.15
C PRO A 92 6.05 -23.67 -1.53
N VAL A 93 6.55 -24.89 -1.72
CA VAL A 93 7.90 -25.26 -1.27
C VAL A 93 8.97 -24.59 -2.15
N ILE A 94 9.45 -23.45 -1.68
CA ILE A 94 10.47 -22.61 -2.32
C ILE A 94 11.86 -23.05 -1.88
N SER A 95 12.77 -23.21 -2.84
CA SER A 95 14.19 -23.51 -2.60
C SER A 95 15.10 -22.37 -3.06
N ILE A 96 16.31 -22.31 -2.50
CA ILE A 96 17.34 -21.38 -2.95
C ILE A 96 17.68 -21.65 -4.42
N GLY A 97 17.80 -20.59 -5.21
CA GLY A 97 18.04 -20.66 -6.65
C GLY A 97 16.77 -20.73 -7.50
N ASP A 98 15.60 -20.95 -6.89
CA ASP A 98 14.33 -20.86 -7.62
C ASP A 98 14.09 -19.41 -8.08
N THR A 99 13.58 -19.26 -9.31
CA THR A 99 13.03 -18.01 -9.82
C THR A 99 11.55 -17.99 -9.46
N VAL A 100 11.13 -16.94 -8.77
CA VAL A 100 9.78 -16.77 -8.23
C VAL A 100 9.18 -15.46 -8.70
N LYS A 101 7.87 -15.47 -8.94
CA LYS A 101 7.04 -14.30 -9.17
C LYS A 101 6.16 -14.10 -7.93
N VAL A 102 6.42 -13.02 -7.19
CA VAL A 102 5.74 -12.70 -5.93
C VAL A 102 4.77 -11.54 -6.18
N GLY A 103 3.47 -11.75 -5.98
CA GLY A 103 2.51 -10.65 -6.00
C GLY A 103 2.44 -9.94 -4.66
N VAL A 104 2.78 -8.66 -4.67
CA VAL A 104 2.78 -7.79 -3.49
C VAL A 104 1.62 -6.82 -3.60
N LEU A 105 0.78 -6.78 -2.57
CA LEU A 105 -0.26 -5.76 -2.42
C LEU A 105 0.42 -4.42 -2.11
N ILE A 106 0.15 -3.43 -2.95
CA ILE A 106 0.57 -2.05 -2.77
C ILE A 106 -0.67 -1.21 -2.60
N GLN A 107 -0.68 -0.40 -1.54
CA GLN A 107 -1.73 0.57 -1.26
C GLN A 107 -1.19 1.96 -1.55
N GLU A 108 -1.84 2.67 -2.48
CA GLU A 108 -1.53 4.04 -2.88
C GLU A 108 -2.76 4.89 -2.55
N GLY A 109 -2.77 5.47 -1.34
CA GLY A 109 -3.92 6.17 -0.79
C GLY A 109 -5.14 5.23 -0.64
N ASN A 110 -6.19 5.51 -1.41
CA ASN A 110 -7.45 4.75 -1.38
C ASN A 110 -7.49 3.59 -2.38
N LYS A 111 -6.48 3.45 -3.25
CA LYS A 111 -6.43 2.39 -4.27
C LYS A 111 -5.49 1.27 -3.84
N GLN A 112 -5.84 0.04 -4.21
CA GLN A 112 -5.01 -1.14 -4.00
C GLN A 112 -4.70 -1.80 -5.35
N ARG A 113 -3.46 -2.24 -5.53
CA ARG A 113 -3.03 -3.03 -6.69
C ARG A 113 -2.07 -4.13 -6.28
N VAL A 114 -2.06 -5.24 -7.01
CA VAL A 114 -1.08 -6.31 -6.83
C VAL A 114 0.05 -6.11 -7.84
N GLN A 115 1.25 -5.78 -7.35
CA GLN A 115 2.42 -5.64 -8.19
C GLN A 115 3.24 -6.95 -8.19
N PRO A 116 3.53 -7.53 -9.36
CA PRO A 116 4.42 -8.69 -9.44
C PRO A 116 5.88 -8.26 -9.28
N TYR A 117 6.59 -9.00 -8.43
CA TYR A 117 8.04 -8.93 -8.28
C TYR A 117 8.65 -10.28 -8.66
N GLU A 118 9.30 -10.32 -9.81
CA GLU A 118 9.96 -11.53 -10.30
C GLU A 118 11.47 -11.46 -10.08
N GLY A 119 12.05 -12.53 -9.54
CA GLY A 119 13.49 -12.65 -9.35
C GLY A 119 13.94 -14.00 -8.80
N THR A 120 15.24 -14.14 -8.57
CA THR A 120 15.85 -15.37 -8.03
C THR A 120 15.93 -15.32 -6.52
N VAL A 121 15.51 -16.39 -5.84
CA VAL A 121 15.67 -16.56 -4.40
C VAL A 121 17.15 -16.82 -4.09
N ILE A 122 17.81 -15.86 -3.44
CA ILE A 122 19.24 -15.94 -3.11
C ILE A 122 19.48 -16.39 -1.67
N ALA A 123 18.50 -16.23 -0.79
CA ALA A 123 18.56 -16.66 0.59
C ALA A 123 17.16 -16.96 1.10
N GLN A 124 17.07 -17.86 2.07
CA GLN A 124 15.86 -18.18 2.80
C GLN A 124 16.21 -18.23 4.29
N HIS A 125 15.35 -17.64 5.12
CA HIS A 125 15.40 -17.77 6.57
C HIS A 125 14.14 -18.51 7.04
N ARG A 126 14.32 -19.57 7.82
CA ARG A 126 13.24 -20.42 8.30
C ARG A 126 13.04 -20.13 9.78
N ALA A 127 11.93 -19.48 10.12
CA ALA A 127 11.61 -19.04 11.47
C ALA A 127 10.09 -19.12 11.73
N GLY A 128 9.47 -20.23 11.34
CA GLY A 128 8.01 -20.42 11.46
C GLY A 128 7.24 -19.31 10.75
N MET A 129 6.42 -18.57 11.50
CA MET A 129 5.63 -17.43 11.00
C MET A 129 6.48 -16.29 10.45
N ASN A 130 7.71 -16.14 10.95
CA ASN A 130 8.65 -15.11 10.50
C ASN A 130 9.59 -15.62 9.39
N SER A 131 9.22 -16.71 8.71
CA SER A 131 10.03 -17.22 7.60
C SER A 131 10.06 -16.22 6.46
N THR A 132 11.26 -15.96 5.95
CA THR A 132 11.49 -14.98 4.87
C THR A 132 12.27 -15.56 3.71
N ILE A 133 12.08 -14.96 2.55
CA ILE A 133 12.87 -15.19 1.35
C ILE A 133 13.48 -13.87 0.89
N THR A 134 14.73 -13.91 0.44
CA THR A 134 15.38 -12.78 -0.23
C THR A 134 15.40 -13.04 -1.72
N VAL A 135 14.71 -12.21 -2.49
CA VAL A 135 14.59 -12.32 -3.94
C VAL A 135 15.40 -11.21 -4.59
N ARG A 136 16.28 -11.57 -5.51
CA ARG A 136 17.15 -10.67 -6.27
C ARG A 136 16.74 -10.63 -7.73
N ARG A 137 16.68 -9.43 -8.31
CA ARG A 137 16.54 -9.21 -9.75
C ARG A 137 17.43 -8.06 -10.22
N ILE A 138 17.73 -8.04 -11.51
CA ILE A 138 18.29 -6.84 -12.14
C ILE A 138 17.12 -6.09 -12.75
N PHE A 139 16.91 -4.86 -12.32
CA PHE A 139 15.87 -3.98 -12.84
C PHE A 139 16.53 -2.71 -13.36
N GLN A 140 16.34 -2.40 -14.65
CA GLN A 140 16.95 -1.23 -15.30
C GLN A 140 18.46 -1.12 -15.07
N GLY A 141 19.18 -2.25 -15.14
CA GLY A 141 20.63 -2.31 -14.92
C GLY A 141 21.08 -2.32 -13.45
N VAL A 142 20.18 -2.07 -12.50
CA VAL A 142 20.49 -2.05 -11.06
C VAL A 142 20.08 -3.35 -10.40
N GLY A 143 20.96 -3.92 -9.58
CA GLY A 143 20.65 -5.10 -8.77
C GLY A 143 19.75 -4.74 -7.59
N VAL A 144 18.48 -5.13 -7.65
CA VAL A 144 17.49 -4.89 -6.58
C VAL A 144 17.27 -6.18 -5.81
N GLU A 145 17.31 -6.09 -4.49
CA GLU A 145 16.95 -7.18 -3.58
C GLU A 145 15.74 -6.78 -2.74
N ARG A 146 14.80 -7.70 -2.57
CA ARG A 146 13.68 -7.54 -1.64
C ARG A 146 13.57 -8.75 -0.73
N VAL A 147 13.23 -8.49 0.53
CA VAL A 147 12.94 -9.52 1.52
C VAL A 147 11.42 -9.61 1.66
N PHE A 148 10.89 -10.81 1.52
CA PHE A 148 9.47 -11.10 1.67
C PHE A 148 9.25 -12.06 2.83
N THR A 149 8.31 -11.73 3.71
CA THR A 149 7.81 -12.64 4.73
C THR A 149 6.73 -13.53 4.11
N LEU A 150 6.88 -14.84 4.23
CA LEU A 150 6.03 -15.82 3.55
C LEU A 150 4.58 -15.80 4.02
N HIS A 151 4.34 -15.36 5.26
CA HIS A 151 3.02 -15.33 5.89
C HIS A 151 2.47 -13.90 6.05
N SER A 152 3.00 -12.92 5.31
CA SER A 152 2.53 -11.53 5.38
C SER A 152 1.19 -11.35 4.64
N PRO A 153 0.23 -10.58 5.19
CA PRO A 153 -1.04 -10.26 4.51
C PRO A 153 -0.86 -9.41 3.23
N SER A 154 0.29 -8.72 3.12
CA SER A 154 0.66 -7.96 1.92
C SER A 154 1.09 -8.86 0.77
N LEU A 155 1.39 -10.13 1.02
CA LEU A 155 1.81 -11.09 -0.01
C LEU A 155 0.58 -11.88 -0.47
N LYS A 156 0.24 -11.77 -1.77
CA LYS A 156 -1.01 -12.33 -2.31
C LYS A 156 -0.82 -13.67 -3.01
N ASN A 157 0.29 -13.82 -3.73
CA ASN A 157 0.63 -15.08 -4.40
C ASN A 157 2.14 -15.22 -4.57
N ILE A 158 2.60 -16.47 -4.59
CA ILE A 158 3.97 -16.83 -4.97
C ILE A 158 3.87 -17.94 -6.00
N GLU A 159 4.43 -17.70 -7.17
CA GLU A 159 4.54 -18.68 -8.25
C GLU A 159 6.02 -19.01 -8.49
N ILE A 160 6.37 -20.28 -8.62
CA ILE A 160 7.72 -20.71 -8.98
C ILE A 160 7.78 -20.83 -10.51
N THR A 161 8.43 -19.88 -11.18
CA THR A 161 8.54 -19.86 -12.64
C THR A 161 9.65 -20.77 -13.16
N ARG A 162 10.74 -20.93 -12.38
CA ARG A 162 11.86 -21.78 -12.78
C ARG A 162 12.59 -22.34 -11.57
N ARG A 163 12.95 -23.62 -11.59
CA ARG A 163 13.84 -24.22 -10.57
C ARG A 163 15.28 -24.30 -11.07
N ALA A 164 16.23 -24.03 -10.18
CA ALA A 164 17.66 -24.12 -10.50
C ALA A 164 18.39 -25.12 -9.60
N LYS A 165 19.41 -25.77 -10.17
CA LYS A 165 20.34 -26.61 -9.41
C LYS A 165 21.46 -25.74 -8.86
N VAL A 166 21.49 -25.56 -7.55
CA VAL A 166 22.52 -24.80 -6.84
C VAL A 166 23.20 -25.67 -5.79
N ARG A 167 24.43 -25.29 -5.41
CA ARG A 167 25.22 -26.00 -4.39
C ARG A 167 25.35 -25.24 -3.07
N LYS A 168 25.11 -23.92 -3.09
CA LYS A 168 25.25 -23.07 -1.90
C LYS A 168 23.88 -22.79 -1.27
N ALA A 169 23.84 -22.74 0.06
CA ALA A 169 22.65 -22.38 0.83
C ALA A 169 22.30 -20.88 0.71
N LYS A 170 23.26 -20.03 0.36
CA LYS A 170 23.03 -18.60 0.07
C LYS A 170 23.82 -18.22 -1.18
N LEU A 171 23.18 -17.52 -2.11
CA LEU A 171 23.74 -17.15 -3.42
C LEU A 171 24.24 -15.71 -3.46
N TYR A 172 24.83 -15.22 -2.37
CA TYR A 172 25.33 -13.84 -2.31
C TYR A 172 26.38 -13.51 -3.36
N TYR A 173 27.09 -14.52 -3.88
CA TYR A 173 27.98 -14.36 -5.02
C TYR A 173 27.30 -13.83 -6.29
N LEU A 174 25.96 -13.91 -6.39
CA LEU A 174 25.21 -13.32 -7.51
C LEU A 174 25.14 -11.79 -7.46
N ARG A 175 25.60 -11.17 -6.37
CA ARG A 175 25.75 -9.71 -6.24
C ARG A 175 26.86 -9.18 -7.13
N ASP A 176 27.95 -9.91 -7.19
CA ASP A 176 29.17 -9.52 -7.90
C ASP A 176 29.19 -10.03 -9.35
N ARG A 177 28.18 -10.81 -9.75
CA ARG A 177 28.07 -11.36 -11.10
C ARG A 177 27.18 -10.49 -11.98
N VAL A 178 27.57 -10.38 -13.25
CA VAL A 178 26.86 -9.62 -14.28
C VAL A 178 26.60 -10.47 -15.53
N GLY A 179 25.59 -10.06 -16.31
CA GLY A 179 25.25 -10.70 -17.58
C GLY A 179 25.02 -12.20 -17.46
N LYS A 180 25.64 -12.98 -18.36
CA LYS A 180 25.46 -14.45 -18.45
C LYS A 180 25.92 -15.18 -17.18
N ALA A 181 26.86 -14.63 -16.41
CA ALA A 181 27.39 -15.28 -15.20
C ALA A 181 26.36 -15.36 -14.05
N THR A 182 25.31 -14.54 -14.10
CA THR A 182 24.19 -14.58 -13.15
C THR A 182 23.24 -15.76 -13.38
N ARG A 183 23.24 -16.35 -14.59
CA ARG A 183 22.30 -17.41 -14.95
C ARG A 183 22.63 -18.70 -14.19
N LEU A 184 21.64 -19.20 -13.44
CA LEU A 184 21.76 -20.47 -12.74
C LEU A 184 21.34 -21.64 -13.63
N LYS A 185 22.03 -22.78 -13.49
CA LYS A 185 21.71 -24.02 -14.21
C LYS A 185 20.30 -24.49 -13.85
N GLN A 186 19.47 -24.72 -14.87
CA GLN A 186 18.10 -25.20 -14.67
C GLN A 186 18.09 -26.62 -14.07
N LYS A 187 17.17 -26.87 -13.14
CA LYS A 187 16.87 -28.22 -12.66
C LYS A 187 15.80 -28.80 -13.59
N ASN A 188 16.17 -29.79 -14.40
CA ASN A 188 15.19 -30.55 -15.17
C ASN A 188 14.45 -31.45 -14.18
N ILE A 189 13.15 -31.23 -14.02
CA ILE A 189 12.28 -32.20 -13.39
C ILE A 189 11.79 -33.08 -14.53
N ILE A 190 12.23 -34.34 -14.56
CA ILE A 190 11.60 -35.34 -15.41
C ILE A 190 10.31 -35.66 -14.68
N ASN A 191 9.18 -35.20 -15.20
CA ASN A 191 7.88 -35.65 -14.71
C ASN A 191 7.78 -37.12 -15.13
N ASN A 192 7.73 -38.02 -14.15
CA ASN A 192 7.65 -39.46 -14.33
C ASN A 192 6.26 -39.94 -13.92
#